data_AF-A0A5J6JGV3-F1
#
_entry.id   AF-A0A5J6JGV3-F1
#
_cell.length_a   1.000
_cell.length_b   1.000
_cell.length_c   1.000
_cell.angle_alpha   90.00
_cell.angle_beta   90.00
_cell.angle_gamma   90.00
#
_symmetry.space_group_name_H-M   'P 1'
#
loop_
_entity.id
_entity.type
_entity.pdbx_description
1 polymer ?
#
loop_
_entity_poly.entity_id
_entity_poly.type
_entity_poly.pdbx_seq_one_letter_code
_entity_poly.pdbx_strand_id
1 'polypeptide(L)'
;MPSFPPLRVGRGGDRLRRAVRRRRRAASAGLAVLAAALAVVGGTEAAQASRGAGAPPEVKPPPAAMRWVSAPVRIADAATVRLLRPGDRVDVVAAERAGPPRVVAAGARVAEVPDPEKGVGDAGALVVLSVPRDTARALVGAGAVARLAVTLC
;
A
#
# COMPACT_ATOMS: atom_id res chain seq x y z
N MET A 1 -35.54 -17.31 20.35
CA MET A 1 -34.38 -16.57 19.80
C MET A 1 -34.79 -15.93 18.48
N PRO A 2 -34.54 -14.64 18.21
CA PRO A 2 -34.89 -14.06 16.93
C PRO A 2 -33.97 -14.59 15.82
N SER A 3 -34.56 -14.90 14.66
CA SER A 3 -33.86 -15.43 13.48
C SER A 3 -33.24 -14.29 12.70
N PHE A 4 -31.93 -14.36 12.46
CA PHE A 4 -31.19 -13.41 11.62
C PHE A 4 -30.96 -14.03 10.23
N PRO A 5 -31.56 -13.49 9.16
CA PRO A 5 -31.28 -13.95 7.81
C PRO A 5 -29.85 -13.52 7.38
N PRO A 6 -29.11 -14.38 6.65
CA PRO A 6 -27.73 -14.09 6.29
C PRO A 6 -27.66 -12.96 5.25
N LEU A 7 -26.90 -11.92 5.58
CA LEU A 7 -26.56 -10.82 4.67
C LEU A 7 -25.66 -11.33 3.53
N ARG A 8 -26.15 -11.22 2.28
CA ARG A 8 -25.34 -11.49 1.09
C ARG A 8 -24.63 -10.22 0.63
N VAL A 9 -23.34 -10.14 0.90
CA VAL A 9 -22.45 -9.14 0.28
C VAL A 9 -22.09 -9.54 -1.15
N GLY A 10 -22.48 -8.72 -2.12
CA GLY A 10 -22.30 -8.96 -3.55
C GLY A 10 -20.83 -8.94 -4.00
N ARG A 11 -20.38 -10.02 -4.66
CA ARG A 11 -19.08 -10.10 -5.35
C ARG A 11 -19.22 -9.64 -6.81
N GLY A 12 -19.10 -8.33 -7.06
CA GLY A 12 -19.25 -7.75 -8.40
C GLY A 12 -17.97 -7.29 -9.12
N GLY A 13 -16.85 -7.08 -8.43
CA GLY A 13 -15.73 -6.28 -8.98
C GLY A 13 -14.57 -7.04 -9.64
N ASP A 14 -14.45 -8.36 -9.45
CA ASP A 14 -13.19 -9.06 -9.72
C ASP A 14 -13.00 -9.52 -11.17
N ARG A 15 -14.07 -9.59 -11.97
CA ARG A 15 -13.99 -10.10 -13.36
C ARG A 15 -13.38 -9.07 -14.31
N LEU A 16 -13.68 -7.77 -14.14
CA LEU A 16 -13.15 -6.71 -15.01
C LEU A 16 -11.63 -6.56 -14.88
N ARG A 17 -11.08 -6.69 -13.66
CA ARG A 17 -9.65 -6.55 -13.39
C ARG A 17 -8.79 -7.64 -14.07
N ARG A 18 -9.35 -8.82 -14.34
CA ARG A 18 -8.62 -9.93 -14.99
C ARG A 18 -8.47 -9.73 -16.51
N ALA A 19 -9.43 -9.08 -17.16
CA ALA A 19 -9.39 -8.84 -18.61
C ALA A 19 -8.29 -7.84 -18.99
N VAL A 20 -8.10 -6.77 -18.20
CA VAL A 20 -7.10 -5.72 -18.49
C VAL A 20 -5.66 -6.23 -18.35
N ARG A 21 -5.40 -7.21 -17.46
CA ARG A 21 -4.05 -7.77 -17.26
C ARG A 21 -3.59 -8.70 -18.38
N ARG A 22 -4.50 -9.34 -19.14
CA ARG A 22 -4.11 -10.21 -20.26
C ARG A 22 -3.62 -9.44 -21.48
N ARG A 23 -4.17 -8.25 -21.75
CA ARG A 23 -3.77 -7.44 -22.92
C ARG A 23 -2.33 -6.90 -22.86
N ARG A 24 -1.77 -6.71 -21.65
CA ARG A 24 -0.40 -6.17 -21.50
C ARG A 24 0.72 -7.19 -21.74
N ARG A 25 0.43 -8.48 -21.85
CA ARG A 25 1.45 -9.52 -22.05
C ARG A 25 1.74 -9.86 -23.52
N ALA A 26 1.05 -9.25 -24.48
CA ALA A 26 1.21 -9.56 -25.90
C ALA A 26 2.13 -8.57 -26.67
N ALA A 27 2.72 -7.57 -26.01
CA ALA A 27 3.41 -6.46 -26.69
C ALA A 27 4.95 -6.47 -26.59
N SER A 28 5.59 -7.60 -26.25
CA SER A 28 7.06 -7.64 -26.08
C SER A 28 7.68 -8.94 -26.61
N ALA A 29 7.49 -9.22 -27.90
CA ALA A 29 8.09 -10.39 -28.57
C ALA A 29 8.65 -10.10 -29.97
N GLY A 30 9.06 -8.86 -30.28
CA GLY A 30 9.39 -8.44 -31.65
C GLY A 30 10.70 -7.68 -31.87
N LEU A 31 11.72 -7.79 -31.02
CA LEU A 31 12.90 -6.91 -31.09
C LEU A 31 14.24 -7.58 -30.73
N ALA A 32 14.52 -8.77 -31.28
CA ALA A 32 15.83 -9.42 -31.10
C ALA A 32 16.30 -10.23 -32.32
N VAL A 33 16.08 -9.75 -33.54
CA VAL A 33 16.65 -10.34 -34.75
C VAL A 33 17.18 -9.21 -35.65
N LEU A 34 18.39 -8.69 -35.39
CA LEU A 34 19.21 -7.97 -36.41
C LEU A 34 20.65 -7.59 -35.97
N ALA A 35 21.49 -8.53 -35.49
CA ALA A 35 22.92 -8.24 -35.31
C ALA A 35 23.80 -9.46 -35.60
N ALA A 36 23.72 -9.96 -36.83
CA ALA A 36 24.71 -10.85 -37.41
C ALA A 36 25.58 -10.01 -38.34
N ALA A 37 26.83 -9.73 -37.95
CA ALA A 37 28.02 -9.56 -38.79
C ALA A 37 29.13 -8.87 -37.98
N LEU A 38 30.37 -9.33 -38.20
CA LEU A 38 31.66 -8.79 -37.72
C LEU A 38 32.18 -9.37 -36.40
N ALA A 39 32.90 -10.48 -36.49
CA ALA A 39 34.29 -10.58 -36.02
C ALA A 39 34.83 -11.99 -36.33
N VAL A 40 35.48 -12.11 -37.48
CA VAL A 40 36.39 -13.21 -37.81
C VAL A 40 37.79 -12.74 -37.40
N VAL A 41 38.61 -13.69 -36.93
CA VAL A 41 40.06 -13.63 -36.63
C VAL A 41 40.41 -13.48 -35.14
N GLY A 42 40.83 -14.59 -34.52
CA GLY A 42 41.72 -14.56 -33.36
C GLY A 42 41.56 -15.69 -32.34
N GLY A 43 42.19 -16.85 -32.59
CA GLY A 43 42.93 -17.60 -31.57
C GLY A 43 42.17 -18.43 -30.52
N THR A 44 42.32 -19.73 -30.65
CA THR A 44 42.03 -20.80 -29.68
C THR A 44 42.72 -20.61 -28.32
N GLU A 45 42.00 -20.84 -27.21
CA GLU A 45 42.48 -21.50 -25.98
C GLU A 45 41.23 -21.96 -25.21
N ALA A 46 40.74 -23.15 -25.59
CA ALA A 46 39.79 -23.90 -24.79
C ALA A 46 40.57 -24.66 -23.72
N ALA A 47 40.64 -24.14 -22.49
CA ALA A 47 40.79 -24.92 -21.25
C ALA A 47 41.02 -24.03 -20.02
N GLN A 48 39.95 -23.44 -19.49
CA GLN A 48 39.87 -23.29 -18.03
C GLN A 48 38.41 -23.47 -17.60
N ALA A 49 38.00 -24.73 -17.73
CA ALA A 49 36.78 -25.23 -17.15
C ALA A 49 36.84 -25.11 -15.62
N SER A 50 35.75 -24.59 -15.06
CA SER A 50 35.15 -25.09 -13.83
C SER A 50 35.90 -24.84 -12.52
N ARG A 51 35.69 -23.65 -11.95
CA ARG A 51 35.33 -23.49 -10.52
C ARG A 51 34.95 -22.04 -10.19
N GLY A 52 33.73 -21.70 -10.56
CA GLY A 52 33.01 -20.56 -10.01
C GLY A 52 31.55 -20.95 -10.07
N ALA A 53 31.12 -21.76 -9.10
CA ALA A 53 29.75 -22.23 -8.98
C ALA A 53 28.83 -21.01 -9.08
N GLY A 54 28.10 -20.91 -10.20
CA GLY A 54 27.11 -19.88 -10.40
C GLY A 54 26.15 -19.93 -9.22
N ALA A 55 26.10 -18.84 -8.46
CA ALA A 55 25.11 -18.68 -7.41
C ALA A 55 23.74 -18.99 -8.04
N PRO A 56 22.92 -19.85 -7.41
CA PRO A 56 21.60 -20.15 -7.94
C PRO A 56 20.84 -18.83 -8.15
N PRO A 57 20.00 -18.72 -9.21
CA PRO A 57 19.25 -17.51 -9.45
C PRO A 57 18.45 -17.19 -8.19
N GLU A 58 18.73 -16.03 -7.59
CA GLU A 58 18.03 -15.58 -6.40
C GLU A 58 16.57 -15.37 -6.79
N VAL A 59 15.74 -16.37 -6.52
CA VAL A 59 14.31 -16.33 -6.77
C VAL A 59 13.75 -15.28 -5.82
N LYS A 60 13.62 -14.05 -6.32
CA LYS A 60 13.04 -12.94 -5.57
C LYS A 60 11.71 -13.42 -5.00
N PRO A 61 11.54 -13.47 -3.67
CA PRO A 61 10.32 -14.00 -3.09
C PRO A 61 9.12 -13.24 -3.66
N PRO A 62 8.00 -13.94 -3.92
CA PRO A 62 6.81 -13.30 -4.46
C PRO A 62 6.45 -12.10 -3.57
N PRO A 63 6.04 -10.95 -4.14
CA PRO A 63 5.73 -9.77 -3.36
C PRO A 63 4.73 -10.15 -2.27
N ALA A 64 5.10 -9.94 -1.02
CA ALA A 64 4.26 -10.25 0.12
C ALA A 64 2.89 -9.61 -0.10
N ALA A 65 1.83 -10.42 -0.06
CA ALA A 65 0.47 -9.92 -0.25
C ALA A 65 0.16 -8.94 0.88
N MET A 66 0.12 -7.64 0.55
CA MET A 66 -0.10 -6.59 1.53
C MET A 66 -1.49 -6.76 2.16
N ARG A 67 -1.53 -7.17 3.43
CA ARG A 67 -2.78 -7.38 4.16
C ARG A 67 -3.30 -6.03 4.67
N TRP A 68 -4.38 -5.57 4.06
CA TRP A 68 -5.08 -4.36 4.47
C TRP A 68 -5.96 -4.61 5.70
N VAL A 69 -6.08 -3.59 6.54
CA VAL A 69 -6.91 -3.57 7.75
C VAL A 69 -7.61 -2.23 7.89
N SER A 70 -8.75 -2.22 8.58
CA SER A 70 -9.41 -0.99 9.03
C SER A 70 -8.83 -0.59 10.38
N ALA A 71 -8.23 0.59 10.46
CA ALA A 71 -7.61 1.13 11.66
C ALA A 71 -8.39 2.37 12.12
N PRO A 72 -9.05 2.34 13.29
CA PRO A 72 -9.60 3.53 13.91
C PRO A 72 -8.45 4.42 14.42
N VAL A 73 -8.44 5.68 14.01
CA VAL A 73 -7.40 6.67 14.33
C VAL A 73 -8.07 7.95 14.82
N ARG A 74 -7.59 8.49 15.94
CA ARG A 74 -8.06 9.77 16.47
C ARG A 74 -7.20 10.90 15.92
N ILE A 75 -7.83 11.83 15.21
CA ILE A 75 -7.22 13.01 14.61
C ILE A 75 -7.52 14.22 15.49
N ALA A 76 -6.49 14.99 15.83
CA ALA A 76 -6.59 16.07 16.80
C ALA A 76 -7.54 17.19 16.36
N ASP A 77 -7.63 17.47 15.06
CA ASP A 77 -8.52 18.49 14.51
C ASP A 77 -9.84 17.88 14.00
N ALA A 78 -10.89 18.05 14.80
CA ALA A 78 -12.23 17.59 14.44
C ALA A 78 -12.86 18.38 13.30
N ALA A 79 -12.52 19.66 13.10
CA ALA A 79 -13.06 20.47 12.01
C ALA A 79 -12.54 19.96 10.66
N THR A 80 -11.26 19.61 10.58
CA THR A 80 -10.68 18.98 9.39
C THR A 80 -11.34 17.63 9.09
N VAL A 81 -11.60 16.80 10.10
CA VAL A 81 -12.27 15.50 9.91
C VAL A 81 -13.67 15.63 9.32
N ARG A 82 -14.42 16.69 9.67
CA ARG A 82 -15.78 16.94 9.13
C ARG A 82 -15.80 17.21 7.62
N LEU A 83 -14.66 17.51 7.01
CA LEU A 83 -14.53 17.71 5.58
C LEU A 83 -14.33 16.38 4.82
N LEU A 84 -13.88 15.33 5.52
CA LEU A 84 -13.55 14.06 4.91
C LEU A 84 -14.80 13.27 4.54
N ARG A 85 -14.68 12.50 3.46
CA ARG A 85 -15.68 11.54 2.99
C ARG A 85 -15.08 10.14 2.89
N PRO A 86 -15.87 9.08 3.10
CA PRO A 86 -15.44 7.73 2.78
C PRO A 86 -14.99 7.64 1.32
N GLY A 87 -13.75 7.21 1.11
CA GLY A 87 -13.11 7.15 -0.20
C GLY A 87 -11.97 8.13 -0.43
N ASP A 88 -11.89 9.19 0.37
CA ASP A 88 -10.81 10.17 0.29
C ASP A 88 -9.46 9.52 0.56
N ARG A 89 -8.41 10.14 0.00
CA ARG A 89 -7.02 9.79 0.28
C ARG A 89 -6.42 10.87 1.16
N VAL A 90 -5.76 10.42 2.21
CA VAL A 90 -5.13 11.31 3.17
C VAL A 90 -3.73 10.83 3.50
N ASP A 91 -2.85 11.79 3.77
CA ASP A 91 -1.62 11.55 4.50
C ASP A 91 -1.87 11.83 5.97
N VAL A 92 -1.38 10.95 6.85
CA VAL A 92 -1.46 11.12 8.29
C VAL A 92 -0.12 11.60 8.80
N VAL A 93 -0.14 12.75 9.47
CA VAL A 93 1.04 13.43 9.99
C VAL A 93 1.02 13.37 11.51
N ALA A 94 2.10 12.88 12.11
CA ALA A 94 2.31 12.97 13.54
C ALA A 94 3.07 14.27 13.85
N ALA A 95 2.46 15.12 14.67
CA ALA A 95 3.07 16.31 15.24
C ALA A 95 3.40 16.05 16.71
N GLU A 96 4.70 15.97 17.01
CA GLU A 96 5.21 15.89 18.38
C GLU A 96 5.45 17.30 18.94
N ARG A 97 5.41 17.44 20.27
CA ARG A 97 5.58 18.74 20.92
C ARG A 97 6.98 19.33 20.73
N ALA A 98 7.98 18.47 20.57
CA ALA A 98 9.40 18.85 20.52
C ALA A 98 10.11 18.23 19.31
N GLY A 99 9.47 18.26 18.14
CA GLY A 99 10.07 17.72 16.91
C GLY A 99 9.35 18.17 15.65
N PRO A 100 10.03 18.06 14.49
CA PRO A 100 9.38 18.32 13.21
C PRO A 100 8.24 17.32 12.97
N PRO A 101 7.17 17.72 12.25
CA PRO A 101 6.12 16.80 11.87
C PRO A 101 6.67 15.70 10.94
N ARG A 102 6.15 14.47 11.10
CA ARG A 102 6.49 13.34 10.21
C ARG A 102 5.24 12.70 9.63
N VAL A 103 5.32 12.30 8.36
CA VAL A 103 4.27 11.49 7.73
C VAL A 103 4.38 10.05 8.22
N VAL A 104 3.32 9.53 8.83
CA VAL A 104 3.27 8.15 9.36
C VAL A 104 2.56 7.22 8.38
N ALA A 105 1.60 7.74 7.63
CA ALA A 105 0.90 7.01 6.57
C ALA A 105 0.71 7.92 5.38
N ALA A 106 1.06 7.45 4.19
CA ALA A 106 0.84 8.18 2.95
C ALA A 106 -0.27 7.53 2.11
N GLY A 107 -1.16 8.35 1.55
CA GLY A 107 -2.24 7.94 0.66
C GLY A 107 -3.23 6.93 1.28
N ALA A 108 -3.39 6.97 2.60
CA ALA A 108 -4.33 6.13 3.33
C ALA A 108 -5.76 6.43 2.88
N ARG A 109 -6.57 5.40 2.66
CA ARG A 109 -7.96 5.59 2.22
C ARG A 109 -8.87 5.72 3.43
N VAL A 110 -9.68 6.75 3.47
CA VAL A 110 -10.76 6.88 4.47
C VAL A 110 -11.80 5.79 4.19
N ALA A 111 -11.96 4.88 5.13
CA ALA A 111 -12.96 3.81 5.07
C ALA A 111 -14.29 4.27 5.62
N GLU A 112 -14.26 5.01 6.73
CA GLU A 112 -15.44 5.51 7.44
C GLU A 112 -15.06 6.74 8.26
N VAL A 113 -16.02 7.66 8.45
CA VAL A 113 -15.91 8.80 9.37
C VAL A 113 -17.07 8.67 10.36
N PRO A 114 -16.83 8.09 11.55
CA PRO A 114 -17.87 7.94 12.56
C PRO A 114 -18.42 9.28 13.03
N ASP A 115 -19.72 9.31 13.34
CA ASP A 115 -20.36 10.48 13.92
C ASP A 115 -19.68 10.87 15.25
N PRO A 116 -19.38 12.15 15.48
CA PRO A 116 -18.72 12.58 16.70
C PRO A 116 -19.62 12.32 17.91
N GLU A 117 -19.09 11.65 18.93
CA GLU A 117 -19.80 11.46 20.19
C GLU A 117 -20.13 12.82 20.84
N LYS A 118 -21.41 13.04 21.12
CA LYS A 118 -21.89 14.29 21.73
C LYS A 118 -21.33 14.38 23.16
N GLY A 119 -20.58 15.44 23.45
CA GLY A 119 -20.07 15.74 24.80
C GLY A 119 -18.59 15.43 25.02
N VAL A 120 -17.89 14.82 24.06
CA VAL A 120 -16.43 14.68 24.12
C VAL A 120 -15.79 15.93 23.48
N GLY A 121 -15.65 16.99 24.26
CA GLY A 121 -15.01 18.25 23.82
C GLY A 121 -13.56 18.05 23.34
N ASP A 122 -13.11 18.90 22.40
CA ASP A 122 -11.74 19.20 21.87
C ASP A 122 -10.67 18.10 21.75
N ALA A 123 -10.98 16.85 22.05
CA ALA A 123 -10.04 15.73 22.07
C ALA A 123 -9.82 15.11 20.67
N GLY A 124 -10.27 15.79 19.62
CA GLY A 124 -10.21 15.32 18.24
C GLY A 124 -11.38 14.42 17.83
N ALA A 125 -11.40 14.02 16.56
CA ALA A 125 -12.43 13.16 15.97
C ALA A 125 -11.85 11.82 15.51
N LEU A 126 -12.69 10.79 15.48
CA LEU A 126 -12.30 9.45 15.02
C LEU A 126 -12.46 9.34 13.50
N VAL A 127 -11.52 8.68 12.85
CA VAL A 127 -11.59 8.29 11.43
C VAL A 127 -11.14 6.84 11.31
N VAL A 128 -11.81 6.04 10.47
CA VAL A 128 -11.37 4.68 10.16
C VAL A 128 -10.61 4.70 8.84
N LEU A 129 -9.35 4.28 8.86
CA LEU A 129 -8.49 4.25 7.68
C LEU A 129 -8.25 2.81 7.21
N SER A 130 -8.33 2.59 5.90
CA SER A 130 -7.88 1.37 5.27
C SER A 130 -6.39 1.47 4.97
N VAL A 131 -5.57 0.75 5.74
CA VAL A 131 -4.09 0.82 5.69
C VAL A 131 -3.46 -0.58 5.71
N PRO A 132 -2.20 -0.76 5.28
CA PRO A 132 -1.45 -1.98 5.54
C PRO A 132 -1.32 -2.26 7.04
N ARG A 133 -1.25 -3.54 7.43
CA ARG A 133 -1.16 -3.94 8.85
C ARG A 133 0.01 -3.30 9.60
N ASP A 134 1.17 -3.14 8.97
CA ASP A 134 2.32 -2.52 9.62
C ASP A 134 2.16 -1.00 9.78
N THR A 135 1.51 -0.35 8.82
CA THR A 135 1.12 1.07 8.95
C THR A 135 0.12 1.28 10.08
N ALA A 136 -0.85 0.37 10.28
CA ALA A 136 -1.76 0.44 11.41
C ALA A 136 -1.01 0.41 12.76
N ARG A 137 0.01 -0.44 12.89
CA ARG A 137 0.87 -0.50 14.09
C ARG A 137 1.64 0.81 14.29
N ALA A 138 2.19 1.37 13.21
CA ALA A 138 2.90 2.64 13.26
C ALA A 138 1.98 3.80 13.68
N LEU A 139 0.74 3.83 13.18
CA LEU A 139 -0.27 4.83 13.56
C LEU A 139 -0.64 4.73 15.04
N VAL A 140 -0.82 3.51 15.58
CA VAL A 140 -1.09 3.31 17.01
C VAL A 140 0.09 3.80 17.86
N GLY A 141 1.32 3.44 17.49
CA GLY A 141 2.52 3.89 18.20
C GLY A 141 2.67 5.42 18.17
N ALA A 142 2.43 6.04 17.00
CA ALA A 142 2.49 7.49 16.87
C ALA A 142 1.39 8.20 17.67
N GLY A 143 0.14 7.72 17.61
CA GLY A 143 -0.98 8.30 18.35
C GLY A 143 -0.85 8.21 19.87
N ALA A 144 -0.02 7.30 20.39
CA ALA A 144 0.26 7.19 21.82
C ALA A 144 1.16 8.32 22.36
N VAL A 145 1.96 8.95 21.51
CA VAL A 145 2.98 9.93 21.92
C VAL A 145 2.88 11.27 21.19
N ALA A 146 2.11 11.33 20.10
CA ALA A 146 2.00 12.49 19.23
C ALA A 146 0.53 12.80 18.89
N ARG A 147 0.27 14.06 18.54
CA ARG A 147 -1.04 14.45 17.98
C ARG A 147 -1.03 14.16 16.49
N LEU A 148 -2.07 13.48 16.01
CA LEU A 148 -2.21 13.15 14.61
C LEU A 148 -3.05 14.20 13.88
N ALA A 149 -2.59 14.61 12.71
CA ALA A 149 -3.27 15.47 11.77
C ALA A 149 -3.38 14.77 10.40
N VAL A 150 -4.22 15.29 9.52
CA VAL A 150 -4.40 14.74 8.17
C VAL A 150 -4.29 15.84 7.11
N THR A 151 -3.78 15.47 5.95
CA THR A 151 -3.79 16.30 4.74
C THR A 151 -4.42 15.53 3.59
N LEU A 152 -5.23 16.21 2.77
CA LEU A 152 -5.87 15.63 1.59
C LEU A 152 -4.86 15.53 0.43
N CYS A 153 -4.90 14.42 -0.31
CA CYS A 153 -4.03 14.15 -1.47
C CYS A 153 -4.76 14.27 -2.81
#